data_AF-A0AAV2H473-F1
#
_entry.id   AF-A0AAV2H473-F1
#
_cell.length_a   1.000
_cell.length_b   1.000
_cell.length_c   1.000
_cell.angle_alpha   90.00
_cell.angle_beta   90.00
_cell.angle_gamma   90.00
#
_symmetry.space_group_name_H-M   'P 1'
#
loop_
_entity.id
_entity.type
_entity.pdbx_description
1 polymer ?
#
loop_
_entity_poly.entity_id
_entity_poly.type
_entity_poly.pdbx_seq_one_letter_code
_entity_poly.pdbx_strand_id
1 'polypeptide(L)'
;MEKRGSMSDPLKSVVKDHFRQMLEIGLDVKKKASQERKMFKEGISDLQQKLNSLSCKDEQEEEETIRKLQSELLTLDDKINRATGTENELQKQVQKLEEQLKAAMQEEKENNKNRARSAVNIYREISQITWQKSEKPGEIKGFICTKPDEIKTFCFDETKQSQFFITNSLWEMTEDDTCWNMDDEAL
;
A
#
# COMPACT_ATOMS: atom_id res chain seq x y z
N MET A 1 104.55 -78.45 40.93
CA MET A 1 103.64 -77.95 39.88
C MET A 1 102.25 -78.48 40.19
N GLU A 2 101.42 -77.72 40.90
CA GLU A 2 100.01 -78.06 41.14
C GLU A 2 99.12 -76.97 40.56
N LYS A 3 98.13 -77.39 39.79
CA LYS A 3 97.22 -76.55 39.02
C LYS A 3 96.07 -76.05 39.90
N ARG A 4 95.83 -74.74 39.78
CA ARG A 4 94.55 -74.00 39.77
C ARG A 4 93.27 -74.78 40.12
N GLY A 5 92.51 -74.22 41.04
CA GLY A 5 91.05 -74.39 41.14
C GLY A 5 90.41 -73.14 41.75
N SER A 6 90.12 -72.14 40.92
CA SER A 6 89.43 -70.91 41.34
C SER A 6 87.93 -71.19 41.45
N MET A 7 87.41 -71.18 42.68
CA MET A 7 85.97 -71.08 42.96
C MET A 7 85.51 -69.64 42.63
N SER A 8 85.09 -69.39 41.40
CA SER A 8 84.17 -68.30 41.13
C SER A 8 83.11 -68.75 40.12
N ASP A 9 81.91 -68.17 40.26
CA ASP A 9 80.97 -67.91 39.16
C ASP A 9 79.64 -68.69 39.05
N PRO A 10 78.88 -68.90 40.14
CA PRO A 10 77.41 -69.02 40.05
C PRO A 10 76.72 -67.64 40.18
N LEU A 11 77.12 -66.83 41.16
CA LEU A 11 76.50 -65.52 41.44
C LEU A 11 76.72 -64.50 40.31
N LYS A 12 77.90 -64.49 39.66
CA LYS A 12 78.17 -63.58 38.54
C LYS A 12 77.31 -63.90 37.31
N SER A 13 76.96 -65.17 37.10
CA SER A 13 76.05 -65.60 36.04
C SER A 13 74.63 -65.07 36.29
N VAL A 14 74.12 -65.25 37.50
CA VAL A 14 72.77 -64.81 37.89
C VAL A 14 72.59 -63.30 37.77
N VAL A 15 73.58 -62.52 38.24
CA VAL A 15 73.55 -61.04 38.12
C VAL A 15 73.60 -60.60 36.66
N LYS A 16 74.40 -61.27 35.82
CA LYS A 16 74.51 -60.99 34.39
C LYS A 16 73.21 -61.31 33.64
N ASP A 17 72.52 -62.39 34.00
CA ASP A 17 71.24 -62.76 33.41
C ASP A 17 70.11 -61.82 33.87
N HIS A 18 70.10 -61.39 35.13
CA HIS A 18 69.17 -60.34 35.60
C HIS A 18 69.37 -59.02 34.87
N PHE A 19 70.61 -58.59 34.65
CA PHE A 19 70.92 -57.39 33.88
C PHE A 19 70.45 -57.51 32.42
N ARG A 20 70.59 -58.70 31.81
CA ARG A 20 70.08 -58.97 30.46
C ARG A 20 68.56 -58.87 30.42
N GLN A 21 67.86 -59.50 31.35
CA GLN A 21 66.40 -59.41 31.48
C GLN A 21 65.93 -57.97 31.68
N MET A 22 66.62 -57.19 32.53
CA MET A 22 66.26 -55.80 32.79
C MET A 22 66.43 -54.92 31.55
N LEU A 23 67.48 -55.16 30.75
CA LEU A 23 67.67 -54.49 29.45
C LEU A 23 66.59 -54.88 28.44
N GLU A 24 66.21 -56.15 28.40
CA GLU A 24 65.17 -56.67 27.51
C GLU A 24 63.79 -56.08 27.85
N ILE A 25 63.44 -56.05 29.13
CA ILE A 25 62.23 -55.37 29.64
C ILE A 25 62.30 -53.86 29.32
N GLY A 26 63.46 -53.21 29.51
CA GLY A 26 63.64 -51.80 29.20
C GLY A 26 63.43 -51.48 27.72
N LEU A 27 63.87 -52.36 26.82
CA LEU A 27 63.64 -52.25 25.38
C LEU A 27 62.17 -52.45 25.02
N ASP A 28 61.50 -53.43 25.62
CA ASP A 28 60.07 -53.69 25.39
C ASP A 28 59.20 -52.53 25.89
N VAL A 29 59.50 -51.98 27.07
CA VAL A 29 58.82 -50.78 27.60
C VAL A 29 59.02 -49.59 26.67
N LYS A 30 60.24 -49.38 26.17
CA LYS A 30 60.52 -48.29 25.22
C LYS A 30 59.78 -48.48 23.89
N LYS A 31 59.71 -49.71 23.40
CA LYS A 31 58.98 -50.06 22.17
C LYS A 31 57.47 -49.83 22.34
N LYS A 32 56.90 -50.28 23.46
CA LYS A 32 55.48 -50.07 23.79
C LYS A 32 55.16 -48.58 23.93
N ALA A 33 55.97 -47.83 24.67
CA ALA A 33 55.80 -46.38 24.82
C ALA A 33 55.93 -45.65 23.48
N SER A 34 56.83 -46.09 22.58
CA SER A 34 56.94 -45.53 21.23
C SER A 34 55.71 -45.82 20.38
N GLN A 35 55.13 -47.02 20.52
CA GLN A 35 53.93 -47.42 19.78
C GLN A 35 52.68 -46.67 20.27
N GLU A 36 52.52 -46.54 21.59
CA GLU A 36 51.46 -45.73 22.21
C GLU A 36 51.56 -44.26 21.79
N ARG A 37 52.76 -43.66 21.81
CA ARG A 37 52.97 -42.29 21.31
C ARG A 37 52.60 -42.14 19.83
N LYS A 38 52.87 -43.15 19.01
CA LYS A 38 52.51 -43.13 17.60
C LYS A 38 50.98 -43.15 17.42
N MET A 39 50.29 -44.05 18.13
CA MET A 39 48.83 -44.14 18.12
C MET A 39 48.17 -42.85 18.61
N PHE A 40 48.68 -42.26 19.70
CA PHE A 40 48.16 -40.98 20.21
C PHE A 40 48.41 -39.83 19.22
N LYS A 41 49.58 -39.79 18.57
CA LYS A 41 49.88 -38.77 17.57
C LYS A 41 48.97 -38.88 16.35
N GLU A 42 48.69 -40.10 15.89
CA GLU A 42 47.71 -40.37 14.82
C GLU A 42 46.31 -39.96 15.25
N GLY A 43 45.87 -40.31 16.46
CA GLY A 43 44.56 -39.90 16.99
C GLY A 43 44.41 -38.38 17.12
N ILE A 44 45.46 -37.67 17.54
CA ILE A 44 45.46 -36.20 17.59
C ILE A 44 45.35 -35.62 16.17
N SER A 45 46.08 -36.18 15.21
CA SER A 45 46.03 -35.74 13.80
C SER A 45 44.63 -35.92 13.21
N ASP A 46 43.98 -37.06 13.46
CA ASP A 46 42.62 -37.34 12.99
C ASP A 46 41.59 -36.38 13.60
N LEU A 47 41.72 -36.09 14.90
CA LEU A 47 40.85 -35.14 15.58
C LEU A 47 41.04 -33.71 15.06
N GLN A 48 42.29 -33.30 14.80
CA GLN A 48 42.59 -32.01 14.18
C GLN A 48 41.98 -31.91 12.76
N GLN A 49 42.07 -32.96 11.96
CA GLN A 49 41.47 -32.99 10.63
C GLN A 49 39.95 -32.89 10.69
N LYS A 50 39.30 -33.63 11.61
CA LYS A 50 37.85 -33.56 11.83
C LYS A 50 37.41 -32.16 12.27
N LEU A 51 38.12 -31.55 13.23
CA LEU A 51 37.83 -30.21 13.72
C LEU A 51 37.89 -29.18 12.59
N ASN A 52 38.94 -29.21 11.78
CA ASN A 52 39.09 -28.30 10.63
C ASN A 52 37.97 -28.52 9.60
N SER A 53 37.58 -29.77 9.35
CA SER A 53 36.51 -30.08 8.38
C SER A 53 35.12 -29.64 8.85
N LEU A 54 34.86 -29.66 10.17
CA LEU A 54 33.61 -29.18 10.75
C LEU A 54 33.57 -27.65 10.75
N SER A 55 34.65 -27.00 11.19
CA SER A 55 34.77 -25.52 11.19
C SER A 55 34.53 -24.93 9.80
N CYS A 56 35.12 -25.53 8.76
CA CYS A 56 34.96 -25.05 7.40
C CYS A 56 33.54 -25.25 6.84
N LYS A 57 32.83 -26.30 7.27
CA LYS A 57 31.43 -26.54 6.86
C LYS A 57 30.48 -25.56 7.52
N ASP A 58 30.65 -25.32 8.82
CA ASP A 58 29.81 -24.37 9.57
C ASP A 58 29.95 -22.95 8.99
N GLU A 59 31.19 -22.51 8.71
CA GLU A 59 31.45 -21.21 8.05
C GLU A 59 30.81 -21.12 6.66
N GLN A 60 30.86 -22.19 5.88
CA GLN A 60 30.32 -22.21 4.52
C GLN A 60 28.78 -22.20 4.51
N GLU A 61 28.13 -22.92 5.42
CA GLU A 61 26.67 -22.89 5.59
C GLU A 61 26.20 -21.50 6.09
N GLU A 62 26.95 -20.90 7.01
CA GLU A 62 26.66 -19.54 7.49
C GLU A 62 26.83 -18.51 6.36
N GLU A 63 27.86 -18.62 5.53
CA GLU A 63 28.06 -17.71 4.40
C GLU A 63 26.95 -17.87 3.33
N GLU A 64 26.49 -19.10 3.06
CA GLU A 64 25.37 -19.33 2.15
C GLU A 64 24.05 -18.76 2.68
N THR A 65 23.77 -18.89 3.98
CA THR A 65 22.57 -18.32 4.59
C THR A 65 22.61 -16.80 4.57
N ILE A 66 23.76 -16.18 4.88
CA ILE A 66 23.95 -14.72 4.77
C ILE A 66 23.70 -14.25 3.34
N ARG A 67 24.26 -14.93 2.33
CA ARG A 67 24.04 -14.57 0.91
C ARG A 67 22.57 -14.67 0.52
N LYS A 68 21.85 -15.72 0.96
CA LYS A 68 20.41 -15.86 0.72
C LYS A 68 19.63 -14.71 1.34
N LEU A 69 19.87 -14.41 2.62
CA LEU A 69 19.20 -13.31 3.32
C LEU A 69 19.50 -11.94 2.68
N GLN A 70 20.74 -11.70 2.24
CA GLN A 70 21.09 -10.48 1.51
C GLN A 70 20.33 -10.37 0.18
N SER A 71 20.20 -11.47 -0.56
CA SER A 71 19.41 -11.49 -1.80
C SER A 71 17.94 -11.24 -1.54
N GLU A 72 17.37 -11.83 -0.48
CA GLU A 72 15.98 -11.62 -0.08
C GLU A 72 15.74 -10.16 0.30
N LEU A 73 16.63 -9.56 1.11
CA LEU A 73 16.56 -8.14 1.47
C LEU A 73 16.55 -7.23 0.24
N LEU A 74 17.43 -7.46 -0.73
CA LEU A 74 17.46 -6.71 -1.98
C LEU A 74 16.13 -6.84 -2.76
N THR A 75 15.59 -8.06 -2.85
CA THR A 75 14.30 -8.26 -3.55
C THR A 75 13.13 -7.62 -2.82
N LEU A 76 13.13 -7.59 -1.48
CA LEU A 76 12.11 -6.91 -0.70
C LEU A 76 12.21 -5.40 -0.86
N ASP A 77 13.43 -4.84 -0.84
CA ASP A 77 13.64 -3.41 -1.05
C ASP A 77 13.12 -2.96 -2.43
N ASP A 78 13.44 -3.72 -3.48
CA ASP A 78 12.91 -3.48 -4.83
C ASP A 78 11.37 -3.52 -4.88
N LYS A 79 10.75 -4.45 -4.15
CA LYS A 79 9.28 -4.55 -4.07
C LYS A 79 8.68 -3.36 -3.34
N ILE A 80 9.30 -2.92 -2.23
CA ILE A 80 8.87 -1.73 -1.49
C ILE A 80 8.97 -0.50 -2.38
N ASN A 81 10.10 -0.29 -3.04
CA ASN A 81 10.31 0.85 -3.94
C ASN A 81 9.29 0.89 -5.08
N ARG A 82 8.97 -0.26 -5.68
CA ARG A 82 7.92 -0.37 -6.70
C ARG A 82 6.54 -0.05 -6.13
N ALA A 83 6.19 -0.62 -4.97
CA ALA A 83 4.91 -0.39 -4.33
C ALA A 83 4.72 1.09 -3.96
N THR A 84 5.72 1.72 -3.34
CA THR A 84 5.71 3.15 -3.01
C THR A 84 5.63 4.02 -4.26
N GLY A 85 6.30 3.65 -5.35
CA GLY A 85 6.16 4.31 -6.64
C GLY A 85 4.72 4.26 -7.17
N THR A 86 4.09 3.08 -7.12
CA THR A 86 2.69 2.92 -7.56
C THR A 86 1.70 3.65 -6.64
N GLU A 87 1.95 3.66 -5.34
CA GLU A 87 1.11 4.37 -4.35
C GLU A 87 1.12 5.88 -4.62
N ASN A 88 2.30 6.47 -4.83
CA ASN A 88 2.44 7.89 -5.15
C ASN A 88 1.73 8.26 -6.46
N GLU A 89 1.79 7.40 -7.47
CA GLU A 89 1.11 7.64 -8.75
C GLU A 89 -0.41 7.56 -8.59
N LEU A 90 -0.91 6.55 -7.88
CA LEU A 90 -2.34 6.43 -7.57
C LEU A 90 -2.84 7.62 -6.75
N GLN A 91 -2.06 8.09 -5.78
CA GLN A 91 -2.42 9.25 -4.97
C GLN A 91 -2.55 10.52 -5.81
N LYS A 92 -1.66 10.74 -6.78
CA LYS A 92 -1.77 11.85 -7.75
C LYS A 92 -3.00 11.72 -8.63
N GLN A 93 -3.33 10.51 -9.09
CA GLN A 93 -4.52 10.27 -9.91
C GLN A 93 -5.80 10.53 -9.12
N VAL A 94 -5.87 10.11 -7.85
CA VAL A 94 -7.00 10.39 -6.97
C VAL A 94 -7.17 11.89 -6.77
N GLN A 95 -6.11 12.62 -6.44
CA GLN A 95 -6.17 14.08 -6.27
C GLN A 95 -6.68 14.78 -7.54
N LYS A 96 -6.17 14.38 -8.71
CA LYS A 96 -6.61 14.93 -9.99
C LYS A 96 -8.09 14.66 -10.25
N LEU A 97 -8.58 13.45 -9.96
CA LEU A 97 -9.99 13.10 -10.13
C LEU A 97 -10.90 13.86 -9.14
N GLU A 98 -10.45 14.06 -7.90
CA GLU A 98 -11.17 14.87 -6.92
C GLU A 98 -11.30 16.33 -7.34
N GLU A 99 -10.24 16.93 -7.89
CA GLU A 99 -10.27 18.29 -8.44
C GLU A 99 -11.22 18.39 -9.65
N GLN A 100 -11.16 17.42 -10.57
CA GLN A 100 -12.07 17.36 -11.71
C GLN A 100 -13.54 17.23 -11.28
N LEU A 101 -13.82 16.37 -10.29
CA LEU A 101 -15.17 16.21 -9.76
C LEU A 101 -15.69 17.49 -9.12
N LYS A 102 -14.86 18.16 -8.30
CA LYS A 102 -15.24 19.45 -7.69
C LYS A 102 -15.54 20.52 -8.73
N ALA A 103 -14.70 20.62 -9.77
CA ALA A 103 -14.91 21.55 -10.87
C ALA A 103 -16.22 21.27 -11.62
N ALA A 104 -16.47 20.00 -11.98
CA ALA A 104 -17.68 19.58 -12.68
C ALA A 104 -18.96 19.84 -11.85
N MET A 105 -18.94 19.54 -10.54
CA MET A 105 -20.07 19.83 -9.66
C MET A 105 -20.36 21.34 -9.55
N GLN A 106 -19.31 22.17 -9.50
CA GLN A 106 -19.47 23.61 -9.44
C GLN A 106 -20.02 24.18 -10.76
N GLU A 107 -19.54 23.67 -11.90
CA GLU A 107 -20.05 24.03 -13.22
C GLU A 107 -21.52 23.62 -13.39
N GLU A 108 -21.88 22.38 -13.01
CA GLU A 108 -23.27 21.91 -13.08
C GLU A 108 -24.20 22.76 -12.21
N LYS A 109 -23.76 23.11 -10.99
CA LYS A 109 -24.54 23.96 -10.08
C LYS A 109 -24.77 25.35 -10.68
N GLU A 110 -23.75 25.96 -11.26
CA GLU A 110 -23.88 27.29 -11.86
C GLU A 110 -24.70 27.24 -13.16
N ASN A 111 -24.51 26.21 -13.99
CA ASN A 111 -25.30 25.99 -15.20
C ASN A 111 -26.78 25.75 -14.88
N ASN A 112 -27.10 24.93 -13.88
CA ASN A 112 -28.48 24.71 -13.45
C ASN A 112 -29.13 25.98 -12.91
N LYS A 113 -28.39 26.78 -12.12
CA LYS A 113 -28.86 28.07 -11.62
C LYS A 113 -29.10 29.06 -12.76
N ASN A 114 -28.21 29.12 -13.74
CA ASN A 114 -28.35 29.98 -14.91
C ASN A 114 -29.50 29.54 -15.80
N ARG A 115 -29.68 28.23 -16.00
CA ARG A 115 -30.81 27.65 -16.72
C ARG A 115 -32.14 27.95 -16.02
N ALA A 116 -32.20 27.78 -14.70
CA ALA A 116 -33.40 28.09 -13.92
C ALA A 116 -33.74 29.59 -13.99
N ARG A 117 -32.74 30.47 -13.87
CA ARG A 117 -32.91 31.92 -14.05
C ARG A 117 -33.39 32.28 -15.44
N SER A 118 -32.79 31.70 -16.47
CA SER A 118 -33.20 31.91 -17.86
C SER A 118 -34.65 31.45 -18.09
N ALA A 119 -35.03 30.28 -17.58
CA ALA A 119 -36.41 29.80 -17.68
C ALA A 119 -37.40 30.75 -16.98
N VAL A 120 -37.10 31.19 -15.76
CA VAL A 120 -37.94 32.16 -15.03
C VAL A 120 -38.04 33.48 -15.78
N ASN A 121 -36.95 33.97 -16.36
CA ASN A 121 -36.96 35.19 -17.16
C ASN A 121 -37.83 35.04 -18.41
N ILE A 122 -37.74 33.91 -19.12
CA ILE A 122 -38.59 33.62 -20.29
C ILE A 122 -40.07 33.63 -19.88
N TYR A 123 -40.44 32.94 -18.78
CA TYR A 123 -41.82 32.97 -18.29
C TYR A 123 -42.28 34.38 -17.92
N ARG A 124 -41.41 35.18 -17.29
CA ARG A 124 -41.71 36.57 -16.94
C ARG A 124 -41.85 37.46 -18.18
N GLU A 125 -41.03 37.27 -19.20
CA GLU A 125 -41.09 38.05 -20.45
C GLU A 125 -42.34 37.72 -21.27
N ILE A 126 -42.71 36.44 -21.37
CA ILE A 126 -43.88 36.00 -22.13
C ILE A 126 -45.18 36.39 -21.41
N SER A 127 -45.28 36.05 -20.12
CA SER A 127 -46.54 36.24 -19.39
C SER A 127 -46.68 37.64 -18.79
N GLN A 128 -45.58 38.37 -18.62
CA GLN A 128 -45.56 39.66 -17.91
C GLN A 128 -46.14 39.60 -16.49
N ILE A 129 -46.30 38.38 -15.94
CA ILE A 129 -46.80 38.13 -14.59
C ILE A 129 -45.66 38.34 -13.59
N THR A 130 -45.96 39.12 -12.56
CA THR A 130 -45.17 39.17 -11.34
C THR A 130 -45.95 38.53 -10.19
N TRP A 131 -45.45 37.39 -9.72
CA TRP A 131 -46.04 36.64 -8.62
C TRP A 131 -45.72 37.30 -7.28
N GLN A 132 -46.73 37.44 -6.44
CA GLN A 132 -46.56 37.87 -5.05
C GLN A 132 -46.62 36.65 -4.14
N LYS A 133 -45.67 36.54 -3.21
CA LYS A 133 -45.67 35.46 -2.21
C LYS A 133 -46.97 35.53 -1.40
N SER A 134 -47.74 34.44 -1.41
CA SER A 134 -48.89 34.32 -0.52
C SER A 134 -48.49 33.77 0.86
N GLU A 135 -49.19 34.24 1.88
CA GLU A 135 -49.14 33.73 3.25
C GLU A 135 -50.15 32.60 3.47
N LYS A 136 -51.11 32.42 2.55
CA LYS A 136 -52.13 31.38 2.61
C LYS A 136 -51.79 30.22 1.66
N PRO A 137 -51.83 28.97 2.14
CA PRO A 137 -51.67 27.81 1.27
C PRO A 137 -52.78 27.76 0.22
N GLY A 138 -52.42 27.55 -1.05
CA GLY A 138 -53.37 27.47 -2.17
C GLY A 138 -53.87 28.82 -2.70
N GLU A 139 -53.37 29.95 -2.20
CA GLU A 139 -53.68 31.26 -2.79
C GLU A 139 -52.61 31.65 -3.81
N ILE A 140 -53.03 31.84 -5.06
CA ILE A 140 -52.19 32.32 -6.16
C ILE A 140 -52.49 33.79 -6.39
N LYS A 141 -51.54 34.69 -6.13
CA LYS A 141 -51.74 36.13 -6.34
C LYS A 141 -50.55 36.82 -6.99
N GLY A 142 -50.83 37.93 -7.65
CA GLY A 142 -49.82 38.69 -8.37
C GLY A 142 -50.43 39.80 -9.20
N PHE A 143 -49.64 40.31 -10.12
CA PHE A 143 -50.06 41.33 -11.07
C PHE A 143 -49.42 41.11 -12.44
N ILE A 144 -50.07 41.61 -13.48
CA ILE A 144 -49.61 41.60 -14.87
C ILE A 144 -49.40 43.05 -15.29
N CYS A 145 -48.24 43.33 -15.89
CA CYS A 145 -47.91 44.64 -16.45
C CYS A 145 -47.76 44.53 -17.96
N THR A 146 -48.86 44.73 -18.70
CA THR A 146 -48.86 44.74 -20.17
C THR A 146 -48.31 46.05 -20.74
N LYS A 147 -48.60 47.17 -20.07
CA LYS A 147 -48.09 48.52 -20.40
C LYS A 147 -47.58 49.21 -19.14
N PRO A 148 -46.69 50.23 -19.26
CA PRO A 148 -46.15 50.95 -18.10
C PRO A 148 -47.23 51.53 -17.17
N ASP A 149 -48.39 51.89 -17.72
CA ASP A 149 -49.51 52.52 -16.99
C ASP A 149 -50.69 51.57 -16.71
N GLU A 150 -50.60 50.30 -17.12
CA GLU A 150 -51.68 49.33 -16.96
C GLU A 150 -51.22 48.13 -16.14
N ILE A 151 -51.75 48.04 -14.91
CA ILE A 151 -51.45 46.97 -13.96
C ILE A 151 -52.75 46.23 -13.65
N LYS A 152 -52.85 44.98 -14.08
CA LYS A 152 -53.96 44.08 -13.72
C LYS A 152 -53.54 43.23 -12.54
N THR A 153 -54.29 43.27 -11.44
CA THR A 153 -54.02 42.43 -10.26
C THR A 153 -54.93 41.21 -10.24
N PHE A 154 -54.44 40.08 -9.73
CA PHE A 154 -55.23 38.87 -9.59
C PHE A 154 -54.97 38.19 -8.24
N CYS A 155 -55.98 37.47 -7.77
CA CYS A 155 -55.91 36.62 -6.59
C CYS A 155 -56.88 35.44 -6.80
N PHE A 156 -56.34 34.24 -6.87
CA PHE A 156 -57.06 32.99 -7.08
C PHE A 156 -56.88 32.08 -5.87
N ASP A 157 -57.88 31.23 -5.65
CA ASP A 157 -57.89 30.23 -4.58
C ASP A 157 -58.00 28.84 -5.23
N GLU A 158 -56.89 28.09 -5.21
CA GLU A 158 -56.77 26.75 -5.79
C GLU A 158 -57.79 25.75 -5.21
N THR A 159 -58.34 26.03 -4.01
CA THR A 159 -59.35 25.17 -3.39
C THR A 159 -60.76 25.39 -3.95
N LYS A 160 -61.01 26.55 -4.56
CA LYS A 160 -62.32 26.95 -5.07
C LYS A 160 -62.38 27.01 -6.60
N GLN A 161 -61.23 27.21 -7.24
CA GLN A 161 -61.12 27.41 -8.68
C GLN A 161 -60.29 26.30 -9.30
N SER A 162 -60.77 25.74 -10.41
CA SER A 162 -60.03 24.71 -11.13
C SER A 162 -58.76 25.30 -11.77
N GLN A 163 -57.72 24.47 -11.93
CA GLN A 163 -56.51 24.86 -12.64
C GLN A 163 -56.81 25.39 -14.05
N PHE A 164 -57.75 24.75 -14.77
CA PHE A 164 -58.18 25.19 -16.10
C PHE A 164 -58.76 26.62 -16.08
N PHE A 165 -59.60 26.93 -15.11
CA PHE A 165 -60.16 28.28 -14.95
C PHE A 165 -59.05 29.30 -14.67
N ILE A 166 -58.17 29.01 -13.70
CA ILE A 166 -57.09 29.91 -13.30
C ILE A 166 -56.14 30.17 -14.49
N THR A 167 -55.73 29.13 -15.20
CA THR A 167 -54.82 29.25 -16.35
C THR A 167 -55.43 30.06 -17.48
N ASN A 168 -56.69 29.80 -17.86
CA ASN A 168 -57.34 30.56 -18.93
C ASN A 168 -57.51 32.03 -18.55
N SER A 169 -57.93 32.32 -17.32
CA SER A 169 -58.06 33.69 -16.84
C SER A 169 -56.72 34.43 -16.85
N LEU A 170 -55.61 33.77 -16.52
CA LEU A 170 -54.28 34.38 -16.61
C LEU A 170 -53.88 34.68 -18.05
N TRP A 171 -54.11 33.76 -19.00
CA TRP A 171 -53.81 33.99 -20.42
C TRP A 171 -54.66 35.10 -21.03
N GLU A 172 -55.97 35.12 -20.75
CA GLU A 172 -56.87 36.19 -21.21
C GLU A 172 -56.38 37.57 -20.73
N MET A 173 -55.96 37.69 -19.47
CA MET A 173 -55.44 38.95 -18.91
C MET A 173 -54.15 39.43 -19.60
N THR A 174 -53.34 38.49 -20.14
CA THR A 174 -52.10 38.79 -20.88
C THR A 174 -52.31 39.09 -22.36
N GLU A 175 -53.35 38.53 -22.98
CA GLU A 175 -53.61 38.63 -24.42
C GLU A 175 -54.32 39.93 -24.82
N ASP A 176 -55.05 40.55 -23.89
CA ASP A 176 -55.88 41.76 -24.11
C ASP A 176 -55.17 42.96 -24.76
N ASP A 177 -53.82 42.98 -24.82
CA ASP A 177 -53.05 44.10 -25.35
C ASP A 177 -51.87 43.72 -26.25
N THR A 178 -51.68 42.44 -26.60
CA THR A 178 -50.75 42.07 -27.68
C THR A 178 -51.40 42.36 -29.03
N CYS A 179 -51.77 43.62 -29.25
CA CYS A 179 -51.95 44.15 -30.58
C CYS A 179 -50.57 44.05 -31.23
N TRP A 180 -50.39 43.04 -32.07
CA TRP A 180 -49.33 43.01 -33.05
C TRP A 180 -49.48 44.29 -33.85
N ASN A 181 -48.75 45.33 -33.46
CA ASN A 181 -48.36 46.38 -34.39
C ASN A 181 -47.44 45.68 -35.40
N MET A 182 -48.04 44.93 -36.32
CA MET A 182 -47.52 44.87 -37.66
C MET A 182 -47.59 46.31 -38.15
N ASP A 183 -46.47 47.01 -38.02
CA ASP A 183 -46.20 48.14 -38.88
C ASP A 183 -46.30 47.60 -40.31
N ASP A 184 -47.51 47.70 -40.89
CA ASP A 184 -47.70 47.75 -42.32
C ASP A 184 -46.93 49.00 -42.80
N GLU A 185 -45.62 48.81 -43.05
CA GLU A 185 -44.86 49.65 -43.96
C GLU A 185 -45.48 49.49 -45.35
N ALA A 186 -46.57 50.22 -45.56
CA ALA A 186 -47.13 50.50 -46.85
C ALA A 186 -46.21 51.49 -47.59
N LEU A 187 -45.66 51.01 -48.71
CA LEU A 187 -45.32 51.71 -49.97
C LEU A 187 -44.69 53.12 -49.89
#